data_AF-Q92J12-F1
#
_entry.id   AF-Q92J12-F1
#
_cell.length_a   1.000
_cell.length_b   1.000
_cell.length_c   1.000
_cell.angle_alpha   90.00
_cell.angle_beta   90.00
_cell.angle_gamma   90.00
#
_symmetry.space_group_name_H-M   'P 1'
#
loop_
_entity.id
_entity.type
_entity.pdbx_description
1 polymer ?
#
loop_
_entity_poly.entity_id
_entity_poly.type
_entity_poly.pdbx_seq_one_letter_code
_entity_poly.pdbx_strand_id
1 'polypeptide(L)'
;MDCRYLRYYNTQKGFAGYKGHVAGGTIGFDIGSDNYKDLVGIAYTKLDSKFKSNGSRSNTNIDSHIVTLYGQKELPKNFMIQAWYKIRPL
;
A
#
# COMPACT_ATOMS: atom_id res chain seq x y z
N MET A 1 8.74 -12.38 -14.41
CA MET A 1 7.53 -11.89 -13.70
C MET A 1 7.68 -12.29 -12.24
N ASP A 2 7.49 -11.36 -11.31
CA ASP A 2 7.64 -11.61 -9.87
C ASP A 2 6.34 -11.24 -9.14
N CYS A 3 5.92 -12.09 -8.21
CA CYS A 3 4.71 -11.89 -7.41
C CYS A 3 5.14 -11.69 -5.96
N ARG A 4 4.75 -10.55 -5.39
CA ARG A 4 5.11 -10.16 -4.02
C ARG A 4 3.86 -10.04 -3.17
N TYR A 5 3.89 -10.70 -2.01
CA TYR A 5 2.87 -10.56 -0.99
C TYR A 5 3.49 -9.97 0.26
N LEU A 6 2.94 -8.84 0.71
CA LEU A 6 3.35 -8.15 1.92
C LEU A 6 2.16 -8.06 2.86
N ARG A 7 2.34 -8.56 4.08
CA ARG A 7 1.35 -8.45 5.14
C ARG A 7 1.83 -7.44 6.17
N TYR A 8 0.94 -6.56 6.61
CA TYR A 8 1.27 -5.54 7.59
C TYR A 8 0.27 -5.55 8.74
N TYR A 9 0.81 -5.36 9.94
CA TYR A 9 0.05 -5.18 11.18
C TYR A 9 0.64 -4.01 11.93
N ASN A 10 -0.17 -3.00 12.22
CA ASN A 10 0.26 -1.86 13.00
C ASN A 10 -0.77 -1.53 14.07
N THR A 11 -0.29 -1.39 15.30
CA THR A 11 -1.07 -0.90 16.42
C THR A 11 -0.67 0.56 16.65
N GLN A 12 -1.51 1.49 16.19
CA GLN A 12 -1.32 2.90 16.48
C GLN A 12 -1.81 3.19 17.91
N LYS A 13 -0.85 3.46 18.80
CA LYS A 13 -1.11 4.13 20.08
C LYS A 13 -1.23 5.62 19.77
N GLY A 14 -2.45 6.14 19.66
CA GLY A 14 -2.69 7.51 19.22
C GLY A 14 -2.27 8.54 20.26
N PHE A 15 -1.75 9.65 19.78
CA PHE A 15 -1.78 10.92 20.50
C PHE A 15 -3.24 11.33 20.71
N ALA A 16 -3.58 11.82 21.91
CA ALA A 16 -4.93 12.23 22.32
C ALA A 16 -6.00 11.10 22.42
N GLY A 17 -5.63 9.89 22.87
CA GLY A 17 -6.61 8.90 23.38
C GLY A 17 -7.29 8.01 22.33
N TYR A 18 -6.89 8.07 21.06
CA TYR A 18 -7.35 7.15 20.03
C TYR A 18 -6.47 5.90 19.98
N LYS A 19 -7.06 4.70 20.03
CA LYS A 19 -6.33 3.44 19.81
C LYS A 19 -6.81 2.83 18.49
N GLY A 20 -5.93 2.81 17.50
CA GLY A 20 -6.21 2.23 16.18
C GLY A 20 -5.48 0.91 16.00
N HIS A 21 -6.18 -0.11 15.53
CA HIS A 21 -5.57 -1.30 14.94
C HIS A 21 -5.72 -1.20 13.44
N VAL A 22 -4.63 -1.29 12.70
CA VAL A 22 -4.70 -1.41 11.26
C VAL A 22 -3.98 -2.69 10.84
N ALA A 23 -4.70 -3.55 10.14
CA ALA A 23 -4.20 -4.76 9.54
C ALA A 23 -4.43 -4.69 8.04
N GLY A 24 -3.55 -5.30 7.26
CA GLY A 24 -3.74 -5.30 5.82
C GLY A 24 -2.76 -6.19 5.10
N GLY A 25 -2.98 -6.29 3.80
CA GLY A 25 -2.10 -7.01 2.90
C GLY A 25 -2.04 -6.31 1.55
N THR A 26 -0.85 -6.33 0.97
CA THR A 26 -0.58 -5.90 -0.40
C THR A 26 -0.16 -7.13 -1.19
N ILE A 27 -0.81 -7.36 -2.33
CA ILE A 27 -0.33 -8.29 -3.35
C ILE A 27 0.09 -7.46 -4.56
N GLY A 28 1.29 -7.73 -5.08
CA GLY A 28 1.86 -7.01 -6.20
C GLY A 28 2.43 -7.95 -7.24
N PHE A 29 2.35 -7.53 -8.49
CA PHE A 29 2.95 -8.22 -9.62
C PHE A 29 3.86 -7.25 -10.35
N ASP A 30 5.09 -7.69 -10.60
CA ASP A 30 6.12 -6.94 -11.30
C ASP A 30 6.45 -7.61 -12.64
N ILE A 31 6.45 -6.80 -13.69
CA ILE A 31 6.98 -7.15 -15.00
C ILE A 31 8.13 -6.19 -15.34
N GLY A 32 9.30 -6.75 -15.66
CA GLY A 32 10.48 -5.97 -16.01
C GLY A 32 11.32 -6.71 -17.04
N SER A 33 12.14 -5.93 -17.76
CA SER A 33 13.10 -6.47 -18.74
C SER A 33 14.38 -6.97 -18.05
N ASP A 34 15.19 -7.76 -18.76
CA ASP A 34 16.32 -8.60 -18.30
C ASP A 34 17.46 -7.89 -17.52
N ASN A 35 17.31 -6.61 -17.17
CA ASN A 35 18.27 -5.88 -16.34
C ASN A 35 17.64 -5.06 -15.20
N TYR A 36 16.35 -5.25 -14.86
CA TYR A 36 15.62 -4.52 -13.80
C TYR A 36 15.57 -2.98 -13.94
N LYS A 37 16.14 -2.44 -15.02
CA LYS A 37 16.17 -1.01 -15.37
C LYS A 37 14.78 -0.45 -15.60
N ASP A 38 13.95 -1.24 -16.28
CA ASP A 38 12.57 -0.89 -16.58
C ASP A 38 11.69 -1.92 -15.88
N LEU A 39 10.91 -1.45 -14.91
CA LEU A 39 10.01 -2.27 -14.11
C LEU A 39 8.65 -1.59 -14.07
N VAL A 40 7.60 -2.32 -14.41
CA VAL A 40 6.22 -1.88 -14.23
C VAL A 40 5.53 -2.90 -13.36
N GLY A 41 4.76 -2.44 -12.40
CA GLY A 41 4.02 -3.32 -11.51
C GLY A 41 2.65 -2.79 -11.18
N ILE A 42 1.79 -3.71 -10.77
CA ILE A 42 0.49 -3.43 -10.19
C ILE A 42 0.47 -3.99 -8.78
N ALA A 43 0.00 -3.18 -7.82
CA ALA A 43 -0.20 -3.58 -6.45
C ALA A 43 -1.66 -3.35 -6.05
N TYR A 44 -2.25 -4.36 -5.42
CA TYR A 44 -3.53 -4.28 -4.75
C TYR A 44 -3.31 -4.37 -3.25
N THR A 45 -3.78 -3.38 -2.53
CA THR A 45 -3.70 -3.31 -1.08
C THR A 45 -5.09 -3.29 -0.47
N LYS A 46 -5.35 -4.22 0.44
CA LYS A 46 -6.51 -4.20 1.32
C LYS A 46 -6.07 -3.79 2.73
N LEU A 47 -6.74 -2.80 3.29
CA LEU A 47 -6.53 -2.30 4.65
C LEU A 47 -7.83 -2.45 5.43
N ASP A 48 -7.77 -3.12 6.56
CA ASP A 48 -8.82 -3.18 7.58
C ASP A 48 -8.35 -2.37 8.78
N SER A 49 -9.00 -1.23 9.04
CA SER A 49 -8.66 -0.36 10.16
C SER A 49 -9.81 -0.33 11.16
N LYS A 50 -9.52 -0.73 12.40
CA LYS A 50 -10.44 -0.65 13.53
C LYS A 50 -9.99 0.47 14.44
N PHE A 51 -10.74 1.56 14.47
CA PHE A 51 -10.46 2.68 15.37
C PHE A 51 -11.40 2.64 16.57
N LYS A 52 -10.82 2.71 17.77
CA LYS A 52 -11.54 2.85 19.03
C LYS A 52 -11.15 4.17 19.69
N SER A 53 -12.14 5.04 19.91
CA SER A 53 -11.95 6.32 20.61
C SER A 53 -12.15 6.15 22.13
N ASN A 54 -11.25 6.70 22.96
CA ASN A 54 -11.47 6.81 24.41
C ASN A 54 -12.56 7.85 24.67
N GLY A 55 -13.83 7.44 24.69
CA GLY A 55 -14.95 8.29 25.10
C GLY A 55 -16.25 7.98 24.38
N SER A 56 -16.20 7.32 23.22
CA SER A 56 -17.39 6.89 22.49
C SER A 56 -17.37 5.37 22.31
N ARG A 57 -18.53 4.73 22.50
CA ARG A 57 -18.78 3.31 22.19
C ARG A 57 -18.75 3.02 20.67
N SER A 58 -18.42 4.02 19.84
CA SER A 58 -18.35 3.91 18.39
C SER A 58 -17.07 3.19 17.96
N ASN A 59 -17.23 1.98 17.44
CA ASN A 59 -16.20 1.27 16.68
C ASN A 59 -16.34 1.68 15.22
N THR A 60 -15.41 2.48 14.70
CA THR A 60 -15.37 2.80 13.27
C THR A 60 -14.47 1.78 12.59
N ASN A 61 -15.07 0.87 11.82
CA ASN A 61 -14.35 -0.03 10.92
C ASN A 61 -14.23 0.66 9.56
N ILE A 62 -13.00 0.85 9.10
CA ILE A 62 -12.70 1.39 7.78
C ILE A 62 -12.07 0.26 6.98
N ASP A 63 -12.84 -0.31 6.05
CA ASP A 63 -12.30 -1.18 5.00
C ASP A 63 -11.88 -0.28 3.84
N SER A 64 -10.64 -0.41 3.40
CA SER A 64 -10.07 0.38 2.32
C SER A 64 -9.38 -0.52 1.31
N HIS A 65 -9.82 -0.38 0.07
CA HIS A 65 -9.25 -1.05 -1.09
C HIS A 65 -8.48 -0.03 -1.91
N ILE A 66 -7.20 -0.28 -2.14
CA ILE A 66 -6.32 0.59 -2.90
C ILE A 66 -5.71 -0.25 -4.02
N VAL A 67 -5.84 0.22 -5.25
CA VAL A 67 -5.12 -0.36 -6.39
C VAL A 67 -4.13 0.69 -6.86
N THR A 68 -2.89 0.29 -7.08
CA THR A 68 -1.82 1.18 -7.50
C THR A 68 -1.08 0.55 -8.68
N LEU A 69 -0.87 1.33 -9.72
CA LEU A 69 0.06 1.02 -10.79
C LEU A 69 1.36 1.77 -10.50
N TYR A 70 2.50 1.12 -10.63
CA TYR A 70 3.81 1.77 -10.49
C TYR A 70 4.71 1.37 -11.65
N GLY A 71 5.58 2.29 -12.02
CA GLY A 71 6.55 2.13 -13.09
C GLY A 71 7.85 2.79 -12.70
N GLN A 72 8.94 2.14 -13.04
CA GLN A 72 10.31 2.52 -12.82
C GLN A 72 11.01 2.42 -14.18
N LYS A 73 11.78 3.43 -14.53
CA LYS A 73 12.62 3.46 -15.72
C LYS A 73 13.96 4.08 -15.39
N GLU A 74 15.02 3.31 -15.60
CA GLU A 74 16.39 3.75 -15.47
C GLU A 74 16.86 4.39 -16.79
N LEU A 75 17.36 5.60 -16.70
CA LEU A 75 17.90 6.40 -17.78
C LEU A 75 19.44 6.38 -17.76
N PRO A 76 20.08 6.68 -18.90
CA PRO A 76 21.53 6.86 -18.96
C PRO A 76 22.01 7.88 -17.91
N LYS A 77 23.24 7.72 -17.42
CA LYS A 77 23.85 8.54 -16.34
C LYS A 77 23.31 8.27 -14.92
N ASN A 78 22.90 7.04 -14.62
CA ASN A 78 22.41 6.61 -13.30
C ASN A 78 21.19 7.41 -12.81
N PHE A 79 20.35 7.86 -13.74
CA PHE A 79 19.13 8.58 -13.41
C PHE A 79 17.96 7.60 -13.40
N MET A 80 17.04 7.71 -12.44
CA MET A 80 15.89 6.80 -12.34
C MET A 80 14.61 7.61 -12.21
N ILE A 81 13.64 7.32 -13.08
CA ILE A 81 12.29 7.86 -12.99
C ILE A 81 11.39 6.79 -12.40
N GLN A 82 10.63 7.16 -11.38
CA GLN A 82 9.58 6.33 -10.83
C GLN A 82 8.26 7.11 -10.86
N ALA A 83 7.21 6.45 -11.28
CA ALA A 83 5.86 6.98 -11.29
C ALA A 83 4.93 5.96 -10.63
N TRP A 84 3.93 6.47 -9.91
CA TRP A 84 2.89 5.64 -9.33
C TRP A 84 1.55 6.35 -9.49
N TYR A 85 0.52 5.55 -9.77
CA TYR A 85 -0.83 6.01 -9.97
C TYR A 85 -1.78 5.19 -9.10
N LYS A 86 -2.44 5.88 -8.17
CA LYS A 86 -3.44 5.27 -7.28
C LYS A 86 -4.81 5.34 -7.94
N ILE A 87 -5.39 4.17 -8.17
CA ILE A 87 -6.76 4.00 -8.64
C ILE A 87 -7.67 3.92 -7.40
N ARG A 88 -8.70 4.76 -7.38
CA ARG A 88 -9.80 4.65 -6.43
C ARG A 88 -10.86 3.70 -7.01
N PRO A 89 -11.13 2.54 -6.40
CA PRO A 89 -12.30 1.76 -6.76
C PRO A 89 -13.57 2.58 -6.43
N LEU A 90 -14.52 2.58 -7.37
CA LEU A 90 -15.86 3.20 -7.25
C LEU A 90 -16.78 2.34 -6.36
#